data_AF-A0AAQ3MM62-F1
#
_entry.id   AF-A0AAQ3MM62-F1
#
_cell.length_a   1.000
_cell.length_b   1.000
_cell.length_c   1.000
_cell.angle_alpha   90.00
_cell.angle_beta   90.00
_cell.angle_gamma   90.00
#
_symmetry.space_group_name_H-M   'P 1'
#
loop_
_entity.id
_entity.type
_entity.pdbx_description
1 polymer ?
#
loop_
_entity_poly.entity_id
_entity_poly.type
_entity_poly.pdbx_seq_one_letter_code
_entity_poly.pdbx_strand_id
1 'polypeptide(L)'
;MIVNKTRESLEGFKKKLARAEAVYERSKTTAKPEGTRPTNKTGFLGLVGEKVDSIDYYNDKINELVTKLESEQKVTLREKQQDAALVFFSSRVVAASAAQSLHAQMVDTWSVFDAPEPSQLIWPNLKIKYFQRELRQYLVYVIVALTIFFYMIPITFISAFTTLDNLVKYLPFIKPIVRIKALRTVLEAYLPQLALIIFLALLPKLLLFLSKFEGIPTESHAVRAASGKYYYFIVLNVFIGVTIGGTLFKAFHRIQDNPNINEIASLLAESLPGNATFFLTYVALK
;
A
#
# COMPACT_ATOMS: atom_id res chain seq x y z
N MET A 1 -2.71 1.41 -17.89
CA MET A 1 -3.13 2.18 -16.70
C MET A 1 -4.32 3.09 -17.02
N ILE A 2 -4.26 3.89 -18.09
CA ILE A 2 -5.38 4.75 -18.54
C ILE A 2 -6.63 3.91 -18.88
N VAL A 3 -6.49 2.88 -19.74
CA VAL A 3 -7.61 1.98 -20.12
C VAL A 3 -8.30 1.33 -18.91
N ASN A 4 -7.54 0.86 -17.91
CA ASN A 4 -8.13 0.27 -16.70
C ASN A 4 -8.91 1.30 -15.87
N LYS A 5 -8.39 2.53 -15.73
CA LYS A 5 -9.09 3.61 -15.03
C LYS A 5 -10.37 4.04 -15.78
N THR A 6 -10.31 4.08 -17.11
CA THR A 6 -11.49 4.33 -17.96
C THR A 6 -12.53 3.22 -17.80
N ARG A 7 -12.10 1.95 -17.74
CA ARG A 7 -12.97 0.79 -17.51
C ARG A 7 -13.60 0.77 -16.12
N GLU A 8 -12.83 1.04 -15.06
CA GLU A 8 -13.36 1.18 -13.69
C GLU A 8 -14.38 2.31 -13.60
N SER A 9 -14.10 3.44 -14.25
CA SER A 9 -15.05 4.56 -14.32
C SER A 9 -16.33 4.16 -15.04
N LEU A 10 -16.22 3.45 -16.17
CA LEU A 10 -17.34 2.90 -16.93
C LEU A 10 -18.20 1.95 -16.08
N GLU A 11 -17.59 1.01 -15.35
CA GLU A 11 -18.30 0.12 -14.43
C GLU A 11 -18.99 0.91 -13.30
N GLY A 12 -18.33 1.96 -12.78
CA GLY A 12 -18.92 2.87 -11.81
C GLY A 12 -20.17 3.57 -12.34
N PHE A 13 -20.15 4.06 -13.58
CA PHE A 13 -21.31 4.68 -14.22
C PHE A 13 -22.42 3.68 -14.55
N LYS A 14 -22.09 2.46 -15.00
CA LYS A 14 -23.06 1.38 -15.21
C LYS A 14 -23.80 1.00 -13.92
N LYS A 15 -23.09 0.91 -12.79
CA LYS A 15 -23.71 0.67 -11.47
C LYS A 15 -24.65 1.82 -11.06
N LYS A 16 -24.26 3.07 -11.34
CA LYS A 16 -25.10 4.25 -11.06
C LYS A 16 -26.35 4.29 -11.94
N LEU A 17 -26.23 3.93 -13.22
CA LEU A 17 -27.35 3.79 -14.15
C LEU A 17 -28.34 2.72 -13.66
N ALA A 18 -27.86 1.51 -13.36
CA ALA A 18 -28.71 0.43 -12.83
C ALA A 18 -29.44 0.83 -11.54
N ARG A 19 -28.78 1.61 -10.67
CA ARG A 19 -29.42 2.17 -9.47
C ARG A 19 -30.49 3.20 -9.82
N ALA A 20 -30.24 4.08 -10.80
CA ALA A 20 -31.20 5.08 -11.26
C ALA A 20 -32.44 4.42 -11.90
N GLU A 21 -32.24 3.41 -12.73
CA GLU A 21 -33.30 2.60 -13.33
C GLU A 21 -34.12 1.86 -12.27
N ALA A 22 -33.48 1.24 -11.28
CA ALA A 22 -34.18 0.59 -10.18
C ALA A 22 -35.03 1.57 -9.35
N VAL A 23 -34.54 2.80 -9.15
CA VAL A 23 -35.32 3.87 -8.49
C VAL A 23 -36.50 4.30 -9.37
N TYR A 24 -36.30 4.40 -10.68
CA TYR A 24 -37.36 4.71 -11.63
C TYR A 24 -38.44 3.61 -11.65
N GLU A 25 -38.09 2.34 -11.71
CA GLU A 25 -39.05 1.23 -11.66
C GLU A 25 -39.81 1.18 -10.33
N ARG A 26 -39.14 1.42 -9.20
CA ARG A 26 -39.82 1.52 -7.89
C ARG A 26 -40.78 2.70 -7.77
N SER A 27 -40.59 3.74 -8.57
CA SER A 27 -41.45 4.93 -8.56
C SER A 27 -42.76 4.72 -9.34
N LYS A 28 -42.84 3.68 -10.17
CA LYS A 28 -44.07 3.30 -10.86
C LYS A 28 -45.01 2.63 -9.85
N THR A 29 -46.21 3.17 -9.74
CA THR A 29 -47.27 2.64 -8.85
C THR A 29 -48.57 2.53 -9.65
N THR A 30 -49.54 1.76 -9.19
CA THR A 30 -50.85 1.59 -9.86
C THR A 30 -51.55 2.94 -10.12
N ALA A 31 -51.28 3.97 -9.31
CA ALA A 31 -51.81 5.32 -9.46
C ALA A 31 -50.97 6.27 -10.34
N LYS A 32 -49.71 5.90 -10.67
CA LYS A 32 -48.79 6.69 -11.52
C LYS A 32 -48.01 5.75 -12.45
N PRO A 33 -48.56 5.45 -13.65
CA PRO A 33 -47.94 4.50 -14.57
C PRO A 33 -46.63 5.01 -15.20
N GLU A 34 -46.43 6.32 -15.31
CA GLU A 34 -45.24 6.91 -15.94
C GLU A 34 -44.00 6.99 -15.00
N GLY A 35 -44.18 6.78 -13.70
CA GLY A 35 -43.11 6.88 -12.69
C GLY A 35 -42.56 8.30 -12.52
N THR A 36 -41.53 8.47 -11.69
CA THR A 36 -40.80 9.73 -11.50
C THR A 36 -39.33 9.51 -11.82
N ARG A 37 -38.81 10.23 -12.83
CA ARG A 37 -37.41 10.10 -13.23
C ARG A 37 -36.46 10.70 -12.18
N PRO A 38 -35.39 9.98 -11.79
CA PRO A 38 -34.45 10.48 -10.79
C PRO A 38 -33.55 11.58 -11.38
N THR A 39 -33.40 12.67 -10.64
CA THR A 39 -32.54 13.81 -11.03
C THR A 39 -31.33 13.92 -10.12
N ASN A 40 -30.19 14.31 -10.66
CA ASN A 40 -28.95 14.52 -9.92
C ASN A 40 -28.33 15.88 -10.28
N LYS A 41 -27.47 16.43 -9.42
CA LYS A 41 -26.67 17.62 -9.73
C LYS A 41 -25.28 17.22 -10.19
N THR A 42 -24.74 17.94 -11.16
CA THR A 42 -23.48 17.59 -11.86
C THR A 42 -22.20 17.87 -11.07
N GLY A 43 -22.24 18.71 -10.03
CA GLY A 43 -21.04 19.17 -9.30
C GLY A 43 -20.65 18.34 -8.08
N PHE A 44 -19.79 18.92 -7.25
CA PHE A 44 -19.11 18.22 -6.15
C PHE A 44 -20.09 17.49 -5.22
N LEU A 45 -19.93 16.16 -5.13
CA LEU A 45 -20.76 15.26 -4.32
C LEU A 45 -22.28 15.35 -4.59
N GLY A 46 -22.72 15.90 -5.73
CA GLY A 46 -24.14 16.09 -6.06
C GLY A 46 -24.81 17.24 -5.31
N LEU A 47 -24.05 18.13 -4.67
CA LEU A 47 -24.57 19.26 -3.88
C LEU A 47 -24.67 20.55 -4.69
N VAL A 48 -23.79 20.73 -5.67
CA VAL A 48 -23.64 21.94 -6.48
C VAL A 48 -23.85 21.59 -7.95
N GLY A 49 -24.36 22.52 -8.77
CA GLY A 49 -24.48 22.35 -10.22
C GLY A 49 -25.91 22.20 -10.75
N GLU A 50 -26.00 22.07 -12.07
CA GLU A 50 -27.25 21.97 -12.82
C GLU A 50 -27.96 20.64 -12.53
N LYS A 51 -29.29 20.70 -12.43
CA LYS A 51 -30.14 19.55 -12.14
C LYS A 51 -30.45 18.83 -13.46
N VAL A 52 -29.85 17.66 -13.66
CA VAL A 52 -29.96 16.87 -14.88
C VAL A 52 -30.72 15.57 -14.62
N ASP A 53 -31.35 15.00 -15.64
CA ASP A 53 -31.90 13.64 -15.60
C ASP A 53 -30.74 12.66 -15.41
N SER A 54 -30.82 11.83 -14.36
CA SER A 54 -29.73 10.92 -14.02
C SER A 54 -29.56 9.82 -15.06
N ILE A 55 -30.66 9.35 -15.68
CA ILE A 55 -30.64 8.24 -16.62
C ILE A 55 -29.96 8.69 -17.91
N ASP A 56 -30.43 9.81 -18.48
CA ASP A 56 -29.89 10.33 -19.74
C ASP A 56 -28.43 10.78 -19.55
N TYR A 57 -28.11 11.45 -18.45
CA TYR A 57 -26.73 11.85 -18.13
C TYR A 57 -25.77 10.65 -18.01
N TYR A 58 -26.18 9.58 -17.32
CA TYR A 58 -25.32 8.40 -17.20
C TYR A 58 -25.20 7.64 -18.53
N ASN A 59 -26.25 7.59 -19.34
CA ASN A 59 -26.19 7.01 -20.68
C ASN A 59 -25.22 7.77 -21.59
N ASP A 60 -25.27 9.10 -21.61
CA ASP A 60 -24.34 9.92 -22.39
C ASP A 60 -22.89 9.73 -21.93
N LYS A 61 -22.65 9.70 -20.61
CA LYS A 61 -21.32 9.43 -20.07
C LYS A 61 -20.83 8.01 -20.36
N ILE A 62 -21.71 7.02 -20.37
CA ILE A 62 -21.34 5.66 -20.77
C ILE A 62 -20.96 5.65 -22.25
N ASN A 63 -21.75 6.26 -23.13
CA ASN A 63 -21.46 6.31 -24.58
C ASN A 63 -20.14 7.04 -24.88
N GLU A 64 -19.89 8.18 -24.21
CA GLU A 64 -18.62 8.91 -24.29
C GLU A 64 -17.44 8.02 -23.89
N LEU A 65 -17.55 7.33 -22.75
CA LEU A 65 -16.50 6.45 -22.23
C LEU A 65 -16.29 5.19 -23.09
N VAL A 66 -17.36 4.60 -23.64
CA VAL A 66 -17.28 3.46 -24.57
C VAL A 66 -16.52 3.88 -25.83
N THR A 67 -16.90 5.00 -26.44
CA THR A 67 -16.25 5.50 -27.66
C THR A 67 -14.77 5.79 -27.41
N LYS A 68 -14.45 6.40 -26.26
CA LYS A 68 -13.07 6.63 -25.83
C LYS A 68 -12.32 5.31 -25.62
N LEU A 69 -12.94 4.31 -25.00
CA LEU A 69 -12.33 3.00 -24.78
C LEU A 69 -12.07 2.28 -26.10
N GLU A 70 -13.00 2.32 -27.05
CA GLU A 70 -12.84 1.71 -28.38
C GLU A 70 -11.70 2.34 -29.17
N SER A 71 -11.60 3.67 -29.16
CA SER A 71 -10.48 4.39 -29.79
C SER A 71 -9.14 4.03 -29.13
N GLU A 72 -9.06 4.02 -27.80
CA GLU A 72 -7.85 3.61 -27.06
C GLU A 72 -7.47 2.14 -27.33
N GLN A 73 -8.45 1.25 -27.46
CA GLN A 73 -8.24 -0.17 -27.80
C GLN A 73 -7.68 -0.35 -29.20
N LYS A 74 -8.25 0.33 -30.21
CA LYS A 74 -7.78 0.25 -31.60
C LYS A 74 -6.33 0.73 -31.75
N VAL A 75 -5.95 1.79 -31.04
CA VAL A 75 -4.56 2.28 -30.98
C VAL A 75 -3.66 1.24 -30.30
N THR A 76 -4.07 0.72 -29.15
CA THR A 76 -3.26 -0.24 -28.37
C THR A 76 -3.01 -1.55 -29.14
N LEU A 77 -4.02 -2.08 -29.86
CA LEU A 77 -3.89 -3.30 -30.65
C LEU A 77 -2.92 -3.13 -31.83
N ARG A 78 -2.81 -1.93 -32.40
CA ARG A 78 -1.91 -1.64 -33.52
C ARG A 78 -0.47 -1.40 -33.09
N GLU A 79 -0.26 -0.77 -31.94
CA GLU A 79 1.05 -0.21 -31.59
C GLU A 79 1.79 -0.96 -30.47
N LYS A 80 1.12 -1.88 -29.74
CA LYS A 80 1.57 -2.26 -28.40
C LYS A 80 1.57 -3.75 -28.10
N GLN A 81 2.28 -4.55 -28.91
CA GLN A 81 2.73 -5.86 -28.43
C GLN A 81 3.69 -5.66 -27.24
N GLN A 82 3.51 -6.45 -26.19
CA GLN A 82 4.39 -6.46 -25.02
C GLN A 82 5.27 -7.70 -25.09
N ASP A 83 6.46 -7.64 -24.49
CA ASP A 83 7.40 -8.76 -24.38
C ASP A 83 6.96 -9.82 -23.34
N ALA A 84 5.66 -9.98 -23.12
CA ALA A 84 5.08 -10.90 -22.16
C ALA A 84 3.77 -11.50 -22.71
N ALA A 85 3.59 -12.80 -22.52
CA ALA A 85 2.42 -13.55 -22.98
C ALA A 85 1.95 -14.54 -21.92
N LEU A 86 0.65 -14.87 -21.98
CA LEU A 86 0.06 -15.97 -21.22
C LEU A 86 -0.09 -17.17 -22.15
N VAL A 87 0.41 -18.33 -21.73
CA VAL A 87 0.36 -19.57 -22.50
C VAL A 87 -0.54 -20.56 -21.77
N PHE A 88 -1.47 -21.16 -22.49
CA PHE A 88 -2.38 -22.18 -21.97
C PHE A 88 -2.05 -23.52 -22.59
N PHE A 89 -2.12 -24.58 -21.79
CA PHE A 89 -1.90 -25.95 -22.22
C PHE A 89 -3.17 -26.76 -22.03
N SER A 90 -3.33 -27.81 -22.85
CA SER A 90 -4.44 -28.76 -22.72
C SER A 90 -4.33 -29.64 -21.47
N SER A 91 -3.11 -29.89 -20.99
CA SER A 91 -2.82 -30.72 -19.81
C SER A 91 -2.13 -29.92 -18.70
N ARG A 92 -2.59 -30.13 -17.46
CA ARG A 92 -2.03 -29.51 -16.25
C ARG A 92 -0.59 -29.96 -15.98
N VAL A 93 -0.29 -31.22 -16.27
CA VAL A 93 1.06 -31.80 -16.07
C VAL A 93 2.06 -31.11 -17.02
N VAL A 94 1.65 -30.88 -18.27
CA VAL A 94 2.48 -30.19 -19.25
C VAL A 94 2.68 -28.72 -18.86
N ALA A 95 1.63 -28.04 -18.38
CA ALA A 95 1.74 -26.67 -17.89
C ALA A 95 2.74 -26.54 -16.73
N ALA A 96 2.64 -27.43 -15.73
CA ALA A 96 3.56 -27.43 -14.59
C ALA A 96 5.00 -27.74 -15.01
N SER A 97 5.19 -28.74 -15.89
CA SER A 97 6.51 -29.06 -16.44
C SER A 97 7.10 -27.90 -17.23
N ALA A 98 6.29 -27.21 -18.04
CA ALA A 98 6.72 -26.07 -18.83
C ALA A 98 7.11 -24.88 -17.94
N ALA A 99 6.39 -24.62 -16.85
CA ALA A 99 6.70 -23.53 -15.93
C ALA A 99 8.00 -23.75 -15.14
N GLN A 100 8.39 -25.02 -14.93
CA GLN A 100 9.61 -25.39 -14.19
C GLN A 100 10.84 -25.58 -15.10
N SER A 101 10.64 -25.61 -16.42
CA SER A 101 11.72 -25.85 -17.38
C SER A 101 12.37 -24.54 -17.84
N LEU A 102 13.68 -24.57 -18.08
CA LEU A 102 14.40 -23.48 -18.72
C LEU A 102 14.24 -23.58 -20.25
N HIS A 103 13.69 -22.55 -20.89
CA HIS A 103 13.40 -22.56 -22.33
C HIS A 103 14.47 -21.92 -23.20
N ALA A 104 15.42 -21.19 -22.62
CA ALA A 104 16.50 -20.52 -23.34
C ALA A 104 17.82 -20.59 -22.56
N GLN A 105 18.94 -20.53 -23.28
CA GLN A 105 20.28 -20.53 -22.66
C GLN A 105 20.56 -19.25 -21.88
N MET A 106 19.98 -18.12 -22.32
CA MET A 106 20.13 -16.82 -21.65
C MET A 106 18.98 -16.59 -20.67
N VAL A 107 19.29 -16.21 -19.43
CA VAL A 107 18.32 -16.02 -18.34
C VAL A 107 17.35 -14.86 -18.58
N ASP A 108 17.78 -13.82 -19.32
CA ASP A 108 16.93 -12.66 -19.65
C ASP A 108 15.94 -12.94 -20.81
N THR A 109 16.02 -14.11 -21.44
CA THR A 109 15.13 -14.51 -22.54
C THR A 109 14.21 -15.64 -22.10
N TRP A 110 12.91 -15.54 -22.43
CA TRP A 110 11.91 -16.58 -22.12
C TRP A 110 11.85 -16.98 -20.64
N SER A 111 11.85 -15.99 -19.73
CA SER A 111 11.61 -16.24 -18.31
C SER A 111 10.16 -16.68 -18.10
N VAL A 112 9.94 -17.89 -17.59
CA VAL A 112 8.61 -18.45 -17.32
C VAL A 112 8.40 -18.58 -15.81
N PHE A 113 7.18 -18.37 -15.36
CA PHE A 113 6.73 -18.63 -14.00
C PHE A 113 5.28 -19.11 -14.03
N ASP A 114 4.85 -19.80 -12.96
CA ASP A 114 3.47 -20.25 -12.82
C ASP A 114 2.51 -19.06 -12.87
N ALA A 115 1.59 -19.06 -13.83
CA ALA A 115 0.60 -18.00 -13.97
C ALA A 115 -0.35 -18.03 -12.75
N PRO A 116 -0.41 -16.96 -11.93
CA PRO A 116 -1.37 -16.87 -10.84
C PRO A 116 -2.77 -16.57 -11.40
N GLU A 117 -3.75 -16.47 -10.50
CA GLU A 117 -5.08 -16.00 -10.84
C GLU A 117 -5.03 -14.61 -11.53
N PRO A 118 -5.83 -14.36 -12.58
CA PRO A 118 -5.81 -13.09 -13.33
C PRO A 118 -6.04 -11.85 -12.46
N SER A 119 -6.78 -11.98 -11.37
CA SER A 119 -7.04 -10.91 -10.39
C SER A 119 -5.78 -10.50 -9.61
N GLN A 120 -4.84 -11.42 -9.43
CA GLN A 120 -3.59 -11.20 -8.68
C GLN A 120 -2.45 -10.67 -9.55
N LEU A 121 -2.64 -10.60 -10.88
CA LEU A 121 -1.61 -10.13 -11.81
C LEU A 121 -1.48 -8.60 -11.78
N ILE A 122 -0.26 -8.13 -11.54
CA ILE A 122 0.10 -6.72 -11.65
C ILE A 122 0.55 -6.46 -13.09
N TRP A 123 -0.41 -6.21 -13.97
CA TRP A 123 -0.21 -5.99 -15.42
C TRP A 123 0.96 -5.04 -15.78
N PRO A 124 1.15 -3.89 -15.09
CA PRO A 124 2.26 -2.99 -15.41
C PRO A 124 3.66 -3.59 -15.18
N ASN A 125 3.78 -4.61 -14.33
CA ASN A 125 5.05 -5.22 -13.91
C ASN A 125 5.46 -6.41 -14.78
N LEU A 126 4.56 -6.93 -15.63
CA LEU A 126 4.85 -8.06 -16.52
C LEU A 126 5.87 -7.72 -17.63
N LYS A 127 5.86 -6.49 -18.12
CA LYS A 127 6.75 -6.04 -19.21
C LYS A 127 8.19 -5.71 -18.78
N ILE A 128 8.50 -5.83 -17.49
CA ILE A 128 9.80 -5.44 -16.94
C ILE A 128 10.79 -6.58 -17.23
N LYS A 129 11.90 -6.26 -17.90
CA LYS A 129 12.99 -7.21 -18.19
C LYS A 129 13.68 -7.69 -16.92
N TYR A 130 14.33 -8.86 -16.97
CA TYR A 130 14.95 -9.47 -15.79
C TYR A 130 16.01 -8.55 -15.16
N PHE A 131 16.92 -8.00 -15.98
CA PHE A 131 17.97 -7.10 -15.48
C PHE A 131 17.42 -5.83 -14.81
N GLN A 132 16.35 -5.25 -15.38
CA GLN A 132 15.71 -4.07 -14.78
C GLN A 132 15.02 -4.40 -13.45
N ARG A 133 14.48 -5.62 -13.32
CA ARG A 133 13.86 -6.09 -12.07
C ARG A 133 14.91 -6.26 -10.97
N GLU A 134 16.05 -6.89 -11.28
CA GLU A 134 17.17 -7.05 -10.36
C GLU A 134 17.70 -5.69 -9.87
N LEU A 135 17.94 -4.74 -10.79
CA LEU A 135 18.40 -3.40 -10.40
C LEU A 135 17.40 -2.69 -9.48
N ARG A 136 16.10 -2.76 -9.79
CA ARG A 136 15.05 -2.18 -8.94
C ARG A 136 14.98 -2.85 -7.58
N GLN A 137 15.13 -4.17 -7.51
CA GLN A 137 15.16 -4.93 -6.27
C GLN A 137 16.34 -4.49 -5.39
N TYR A 138 17.55 -4.36 -5.95
CA TYR A 138 18.71 -3.82 -5.23
C TYR A 138 18.46 -2.40 -4.70
N LEU A 139 17.91 -1.51 -5.53
CA LEU A 139 17.57 -0.16 -5.09
C LEU A 139 16.57 -0.15 -3.93
N VAL A 140 15.53 -0.99 -4.01
CA VAL A 140 14.54 -1.11 -2.93
C VAL A 140 15.17 -1.69 -1.67
N TYR A 141 16.08 -2.67 -1.77
CA TYR A 141 16.81 -3.18 -0.60
C TYR A 141 17.66 -2.12 0.07
N VAL A 142 18.34 -1.26 -0.70
CA VAL A 142 19.09 -0.12 -0.15
C VAL A 142 18.14 0.85 0.55
N ILE A 143 17.01 1.21 -0.07
CA ILE A 143 16.01 2.11 0.53
C ILE A 143 15.43 1.52 1.82
N VAL A 144 15.12 0.22 1.83
CA VAL A 144 14.59 -0.48 3.01
C VAL A 144 15.63 -0.53 4.11
N ALA A 145 16.90 -0.81 3.79
CA ALA A 145 17.99 -0.77 4.75
C ALA A 145 18.13 0.63 5.38
N LEU A 146 18.15 1.68 4.57
CA LEU A 146 18.17 3.07 5.05
C LEU A 146 16.95 3.37 5.93
N THR A 147 15.76 2.93 5.51
CA THR A 147 14.53 3.10 6.30
C THR A 147 14.64 2.39 7.64
N ILE A 148 15.23 1.20 7.72
CA ILE A 148 15.44 0.45 8.96
C ILE A 148 16.41 1.17 9.88
N PHE A 149 17.57 1.61 9.38
CA PHE A 149 18.61 2.26 10.20
C PHE A 149 18.19 3.65 10.70
N PHE A 150 17.52 4.43 9.84
CA PHE A 150 17.15 5.80 10.15
C PHE A 150 15.72 5.94 10.70
N TYR A 151 15.00 4.84 10.96
CA TYR A 151 13.59 4.90 11.36
C TYR A 151 13.33 5.65 12.68
N MET A 152 14.33 5.65 13.57
CA MET A 152 14.23 6.39 14.84
C MET A 152 14.13 7.90 14.61
N ILE A 153 14.77 8.44 13.58
CA ILE A 153 14.77 9.88 13.30
C ILE A 153 13.34 10.38 12.98
N PRO A 154 12.58 9.78 12.03
CA PRO A 154 11.18 10.13 11.81
C PRO A 154 10.29 9.95 13.05
N ILE A 155 10.49 8.90 13.85
CA ILE A 155 9.73 8.68 15.08
C ILE A 155 9.94 9.84 16.05
N THR A 156 11.19 10.19 16.33
CA THR A 156 11.53 11.28 17.25
C THR A 156 11.06 12.62 16.71
N PHE A 157 11.17 12.85 15.41
CA PHE A 157 10.66 14.05 14.75
C PHE A 157 9.13 14.17 14.91
N ILE A 158 8.38 13.11 14.62
CA ILE A 158 6.91 13.11 14.79
C ILE A 158 6.54 13.31 16.25
N SER A 159 7.23 12.66 17.19
CA SER A 159 7.02 12.85 18.63
C SER A 159 7.26 14.30 19.06
N ALA A 160 8.32 14.95 18.54
CA ALA A 160 8.62 16.35 18.83
C ALA A 160 7.62 17.33 18.19
N PHE A 161 7.14 17.06 16.98
CA PHE A 161 6.15 17.90 16.29
C PHE A 161 4.73 17.76 16.86
N THR A 162 4.41 16.60 17.42
CA THR A 162 3.07 16.28 17.97
C THR A 162 2.90 16.73 19.42
N THR A 163 3.86 17.48 19.96
CA THR A 163 3.67 18.16 21.25
C THR A 163 2.57 19.21 21.13
N LEU A 164 1.72 19.30 22.16
CA LEU A 164 0.54 20.16 22.14
C LEU A 164 0.92 21.63 21.89
N ASP A 165 2.02 22.10 22.49
CA ASP A 165 2.49 23.48 22.35
C ASP A 165 2.88 23.83 20.90
N ASN A 166 3.54 22.90 20.20
CA ASN A 166 3.86 23.07 18.78
C ASN A 166 2.59 23.02 17.93
N LEU A 167 1.67 22.11 18.22
CA LEU A 167 0.44 21.98 17.43
C LEU A 167 -0.49 23.21 17.59
N VAL A 168 -0.59 23.79 18.79
CA VAL A 168 -1.35 25.03 19.05
C VAL A 168 -0.76 26.24 18.32
N LYS A 169 0.55 26.24 18.08
CA LYS A 169 1.26 27.27 17.31
C LYS A 169 0.96 27.18 15.81
N TYR A 170 0.94 25.97 15.24
CA TYR A 170 0.73 25.75 13.80
C TYR A 170 -0.75 25.62 13.38
N LEU A 171 -1.63 25.12 14.26
CA LEU A 171 -3.05 24.88 13.98
C LEU A 171 -3.92 25.71 14.95
N PRO A 172 -4.18 27.01 14.65
CA PRO A 172 -4.87 27.91 15.56
C PRO A 172 -6.35 27.51 15.82
N PHE A 173 -6.95 26.67 14.98
CA PHE A 173 -8.31 26.16 15.18
C PHE A 173 -8.45 25.20 16.38
N ILE A 174 -7.33 24.69 16.93
CA ILE A 174 -7.31 23.79 18.09
C ILE A 174 -7.35 24.58 19.41
N LYS A 175 -7.04 25.89 19.38
CA LYS A 175 -7.02 26.78 20.56
C LYS A 175 -8.31 26.76 21.41
N PRO A 176 -9.53 26.73 20.83
CA PRO A 176 -10.77 26.69 21.62
C PRO A 176 -10.94 25.37 22.38
N ILE A 177 -10.46 24.25 21.79
CA ILE A 177 -10.59 22.89 22.34
C ILE A 177 -9.59 22.69 23.50
N VAL A 178 -8.39 23.26 23.38
CA VAL A 178 -7.31 23.18 24.38
C VAL A 178 -7.59 24.02 25.64
N ARG A 179 -8.55 24.95 25.61
CA ARG A 179 -8.94 25.74 26.79
C ARG A 179 -9.65 24.89 27.86
N ILE A 180 -10.22 23.74 27.49
CA ILE A 180 -10.89 22.83 28.43
C ILE A 180 -9.82 21.94 29.08
N LYS A 181 -9.59 22.12 30.39
CA LYS A 181 -8.52 21.43 31.14
C LYS A 181 -8.54 19.90 30.98
N ALA A 182 -9.73 19.29 31.01
CA ALA A 182 -9.89 17.85 30.81
C ALA A 182 -9.48 17.39 29.39
N LEU A 183 -9.89 18.13 28.35
CA LEU A 183 -9.53 17.82 26.96
C LEU A 183 -8.06 18.08 26.68
N ARG A 184 -7.46 19.10 27.31
CA ARG A 184 -6.02 19.37 27.21
C ARG A 184 -5.19 18.20 27.74
N THR A 185 -5.48 17.71 28.94
CA THR A 185 -4.76 16.57 29.54
C THR A 185 -4.90 15.31 28.69
N VAL A 186 -6.10 15.06 28.14
CA VAL A 186 -6.34 13.93 27.25
C VAL A 186 -5.58 14.10 25.93
N LEU A 187 -5.64 15.27 25.29
CA LEU A 187 -4.92 15.53 24.05
C LEU A 187 -3.39 15.45 24.24
N GLU A 188 -2.83 16.02 25.30
CA GLU A 188 -1.39 15.91 25.61
C GLU A 188 -0.94 14.46 25.78
N ALA A 189 -1.76 13.61 26.42
CA ALA A 189 -1.43 12.21 26.64
C ALA A 189 -1.56 11.35 25.36
N TYR A 190 -2.65 11.52 24.60
CA TYR A 190 -3.00 10.63 23.50
C TYR A 190 -2.54 11.10 22.12
N LEU A 191 -2.35 12.41 21.90
CA LEU A 191 -2.01 12.95 20.57
C LEU A 191 -0.67 12.41 20.02
N PRO A 192 0.44 12.38 20.80
CA PRO A 192 1.69 11.81 20.31
C PRO A 192 1.55 10.31 20.04
N GLN A 193 0.79 9.60 20.89
CA GLN A 193 0.55 8.16 20.75
C GLN A 193 -0.24 7.84 19.48
N LEU A 194 -1.31 8.60 19.18
CA LEU A 194 -2.09 8.45 17.96
C LEU A 194 -1.28 8.75 16.71
N ALA A 195 -0.48 9.82 16.72
CA ALA A 195 0.37 10.15 15.59
C ALA A 195 1.43 9.07 15.31
N LEU A 196 2.03 8.51 16.37
CA LEU A 196 2.95 7.39 16.27
C LEU A 196 2.28 6.12 15.75
N ILE A 197 1.07 5.79 16.20
CA ILE A 197 0.30 4.63 15.70
C ILE A 197 -0.01 4.80 14.21
N ILE A 198 -0.45 5.99 13.78
CA ILE A 198 -0.74 6.27 12.37
C ILE A 198 0.53 6.13 11.52
N PHE A 199 1.67 6.63 12.02
CA PHE A 199 2.95 6.50 11.33
C PHE A 199 3.40 5.04 11.23
N LEU A 200 3.27 4.25 12.30
CA LEU A 200 3.54 2.81 12.26
C LEU A 200 2.58 2.05 11.34
N ALA A 201 1.31 2.44 11.27
CA ALA A 201 0.32 1.85 10.37
C ALA A 201 0.59 2.18 8.90
N LEU A 202 1.33 3.27 8.62
CA LEU A 202 1.76 3.64 7.27
C LEU A 202 2.92 2.78 6.79
N LEU A 203 3.78 2.29 7.68
CA LEU A 203 4.98 1.53 7.31
C LEU A 203 4.67 0.26 6.49
N PRO A 204 3.74 -0.64 6.86
CA PRO A 204 3.39 -1.79 6.03
C PRO A 204 2.89 -1.39 4.63
N LYS A 205 2.13 -0.28 4.55
CA LYS A 205 1.65 0.24 3.25
C LYS A 205 2.81 0.77 2.40
N LEU A 206 3.77 1.46 3.01
CA LEU A 206 4.98 1.94 2.35
C LEU A 206 5.83 0.76 1.84
N LEU A 207 6.05 -0.26 2.66
CA LEU A 207 6.81 -1.46 2.28
C LEU A 207 6.12 -2.25 1.17
N LEU A 208 4.78 -2.31 1.18
CA LEU A 208 4.01 -2.90 0.08
C LEU A 208 4.15 -2.09 -1.20
N PHE A 209 4.09 -0.77 -1.12
CA PHE A 209 4.31 0.11 -2.27
C PHE A 209 5.71 -0.08 -2.86
N LEU A 210 6.74 -0.10 -2.02
CA LEU A 210 8.12 -0.38 -2.44
C LEU A 210 8.25 -1.77 -3.07
N SER A 211 7.61 -2.79 -2.50
CA SER A 211 7.63 -4.16 -3.07
C SER A 211 6.91 -4.26 -4.41
N LYS A 212 5.84 -3.47 -4.63
CA LYS A 212 5.21 -3.36 -5.95
C LYS A 212 6.12 -2.63 -6.96
N PHE A 213 6.95 -1.70 -6.49
CA PHE A 213 7.91 -0.96 -7.32
C PHE A 213 9.13 -1.81 -7.76
N GLU A 214 9.48 -2.86 -7.00
CA GLU A 214 10.50 -3.86 -7.37
C GLU A 214 10.20 -4.52 -8.73
N GLY A 215 8.95 -4.49 -9.18
CA GLY A 215 8.53 -5.07 -10.44
C GLY A 215 8.05 -6.51 -10.32
N ILE A 216 7.62 -6.93 -9.12
CA ILE A 216 7.02 -8.25 -8.87
C ILE A 216 5.71 -8.37 -9.69
N PRO A 217 5.54 -9.42 -10.51
CA PRO A 217 4.39 -9.53 -11.42
C PRO A 217 3.09 -9.93 -10.73
N THR A 218 3.14 -10.41 -9.49
CA THR A 218 1.98 -10.95 -8.77
C THR A 218 1.79 -10.25 -7.41
N GLU A 219 0.54 -9.98 -7.04
CA GLU A 219 0.23 -9.33 -5.77
C GLU A 219 0.60 -10.19 -4.57
N SER A 220 0.33 -11.50 -4.64
CA SER A 220 0.67 -12.45 -3.58
C SER A 220 2.18 -12.46 -3.26
N HIS A 221 3.04 -12.44 -4.29
CA HIS A 221 4.48 -12.35 -4.07
C HIS A 221 4.91 -10.97 -3.59
N ALA A 222 4.26 -9.89 -4.05
CA ALA A 222 4.55 -8.54 -3.56
C ALA A 222 4.21 -8.39 -2.07
N VAL A 223 3.09 -8.97 -1.62
CA VAL A 223 2.71 -9.03 -0.20
C VAL A 223 3.72 -9.86 0.59
N ARG A 224 4.10 -11.05 0.10
CA ARG A 224 5.15 -11.87 0.75
C ARG A 224 6.46 -11.11 0.90
N ALA A 225 6.90 -10.41 -0.15
CA ALA A 225 8.12 -9.62 -0.14
C ALA A 225 8.02 -8.44 0.84
N ALA A 226 6.86 -7.78 0.91
CA ALA A 226 6.60 -6.70 1.88
C ALA A 226 6.63 -7.21 3.32
N SER A 227 6.00 -8.36 3.58
CA SER A 227 6.03 -9.02 4.90
C SER A 227 7.43 -9.43 5.30
N GLY A 228 8.25 -9.94 4.37
CA GLY A 228 9.66 -10.24 4.63
C GLY A 228 10.47 -9.01 5.03
N LYS A 229 10.29 -7.89 4.31
CA LYS A 229 10.92 -6.61 4.67
C LYS A 229 10.45 -6.10 6.05
N TYR A 230 9.16 -6.23 6.33
CA TYR A 230 8.58 -5.85 7.61
C TYR A 230 9.09 -6.72 8.77
N TYR A 231 9.32 -8.01 8.52
CA TYR A 231 9.97 -8.90 9.47
C TYR A 231 11.39 -8.42 9.82
N TYR A 232 12.23 -8.13 8.82
CA TYR A 232 13.58 -7.58 9.08
C TYR A 232 13.53 -6.27 9.83
N PHE A 233 12.56 -5.40 9.50
CA PHE A 233 12.32 -4.17 10.24
C PHE A 233 12.01 -4.43 11.72
N ILE A 234 11.08 -5.34 12.03
CA ILE A 234 10.73 -5.70 13.42
C ILE A 234 11.94 -6.31 14.14
N VAL A 235 12.66 -7.24 13.50
CA VAL A 235 13.82 -7.89 14.12
C VAL A 235 14.91 -6.87 14.45
N LEU A 236 15.23 -5.95 13.54
CA LEU A 236 16.31 -4.99 13.77
C LEU A 236 15.89 -3.85 14.71
N ASN A 237 14.69 -3.29 14.56
CA ASN A 237 14.26 -2.14 15.36
C ASN A 237 13.61 -2.54 16.69
N VAL A 238 12.72 -3.54 16.68
CA VAL A 238 11.94 -3.92 17.89
C VAL A 238 12.70 -4.96 18.69
N PHE A 239 13.21 -6.02 18.06
CA PHE A 239 13.92 -7.06 18.81
C PHE A 239 15.33 -6.60 19.18
N ILE A 240 16.21 -6.36 18.22
CA ILE A 240 17.59 -5.92 18.45
C ILE A 240 17.62 -4.53 19.09
N GLY A 241 16.81 -3.59 18.59
CA GLY A 241 16.78 -2.22 19.11
C GLY A 241 16.30 -2.13 20.57
N VAL A 242 15.33 -2.93 21.02
CA VAL A 242 14.94 -2.94 22.45
C VAL A 242 15.91 -3.78 23.28
N THR A 243 16.28 -4.97 22.79
CA THR A 243 17.16 -5.90 23.52
C THR A 243 18.55 -5.32 23.73
N ILE A 244 19.02 -4.53 22.77
CA ILE A 244 20.40 -4.11 22.72
C ILE A 244 20.51 -2.58 22.57
N GLY A 245 19.47 -1.79 22.30
CA GLY A 245 19.61 -0.35 22.03
C GLY A 245 20.36 0.45 23.11
N GLY A 246 20.12 0.18 24.40
CA GLY A 246 20.89 0.79 25.50
C GLY A 246 22.30 0.20 25.72
N THR A 247 22.51 -1.03 25.24
CA THR A 247 23.72 -1.86 25.45
C THR A 247 24.70 -1.73 24.28
N LEU A 248 24.21 -1.70 23.03
CA LEU A 248 24.94 -1.50 21.78
C LEU A 248 25.55 -0.11 21.72
N PHE A 249 24.85 0.93 22.17
CA PHE A 249 25.43 2.27 22.21
C PHE A 249 26.60 2.35 23.20
N LYS A 250 26.47 1.69 24.35
CA LYS A 250 27.56 1.55 25.35
C LYS A 250 28.69 0.65 24.82
N ALA A 251 28.35 -0.43 24.11
CA ALA A 251 29.31 -1.33 23.48
C ALA A 251 30.04 -0.66 22.32
N PHE A 252 29.37 0.12 21.47
CA PHE A 252 30.00 0.86 20.37
C PHE A 252 31.02 1.88 20.88
N HIS A 253 30.67 2.64 21.92
CA HIS A 253 31.63 3.52 22.58
C HIS A 253 32.81 2.73 23.16
N ARG A 254 32.56 1.60 23.83
CA ARG A 254 33.63 0.74 24.37
C ARG A 254 34.47 0.02 23.30
N ILE A 255 33.90 -0.34 22.15
CA ILE A 255 34.59 -0.98 21.02
C ILE A 255 35.47 0.03 20.29
N GLN A 256 35.00 1.27 20.16
CA GLN A 256 35.82 2.38 19.68
C GLN A 256 37.04 2.59 20.57
N ASP A 257 36.90 2.39 21.88
CA ASP A 257 37.99 2.51 22.85
C ASP A 257 38.85 1.23 22.96
N ASN A 258 38.27 0.02 22.80
CA ASN A 258 38.94 -1.28 22.88
C ASN A 258 38.21 -2.40 22.08
N PRO A 259 38.80 -2.96 21.01
CA PRO A 259 38.13 -3.94 20.14
C PRO A 259 38.23 -5.39 20.67
N ASN A 260 37.71 -5.67 21.86
CA ASN A 260 37.64 -7.04 22.41
C ASN A 260 36.25 -7.67 22.22
N ILE A 261 36.13 -8.63 21.30
CA ILE A 261 34.87 -9.34 20.97
C ILE A 261 34.29 -10.10 22.18
N ASN A 262 35.13 -10.56 23.11
CA ASN A 262 34.70 -11.28 24.31
C ASN A 262 33.88 -10.40 25.28
N GLU A 263 34.13 -9.09 25.30
CA GLU A 263 33.37 -8.16 26.13
C GLU A 263 31.97 -7.86 25.57
N ILE A 264 31.80 -7.98 24.25
CA ILE A 264 30.48 -7.84 23.60
C ILE A 264 29.57 -9.00 24.05
N ALA A 265 30.10 -10.22 24.08
CA ALA A 265 29.37 -11.40 24.50
C ALA A 265 28.90 -11.31 25.96
N SER A 266 29.77 -10.84 26.87
CA SER A 266 29.40 -10.65 28.28
C SER A 266 28.37 -9.53 28.46
N LEU A 267 28.51 -8.41 27.75
CA LEU A 267 27.56 -7.31 27.80
C LEU A 267 26.16 -7.73 27.31
N LEU A 268 26.09 -8.54 26.26
CA LEU A 268 24.83 -9.13 25.77
C LEU A 268 24.23 -10.12 26.76
N ALA A 269 25.06 -10.98 27.37
CA ALA A 269 24.61 -11.96 28.36
C ALA A 269 23.97 -11.30 29.60
N GLU A 270 24.50 -10.17 30.07
CA GLU A 270 23.93 -9.43 31.19
C GLU A 270 22.64 -8.66 30.83
N SER A 271 22.52 -8.20 29.58
CA SER A 271 21.41 -7.35 29.13
C SER A 271 20.14 -8.13 28.75
N LEU A 272 20.31 -9.35 28.22
CA LEU A 272 19.21 -10.18 27.71
C LEU A 272 18.17 -10.54 28.79
N PRO A 273 18.55 -11.01 30.00
CA PRO A 273 17.58 -11.37 31.04
C PRO A 273 16.74 -10.18 31.50
N GLY A 274 17.33 -8.98 31.60
CA GLY A 274 16.63 -7.76 32.02
C GLY A 274 15.53 -7.31 31.04
N ASN A 275 15.69 -7.64 29.75
CA ASN A 275 14.72 -7.31 28.70
C ASN A 275 13.63 -8.38 28.50
N ALA A 276 13.76 -9.56 29.11
CA ALA A 276 12.78 -10.64 28.97
C ALA A 276 11.39 -10.23 29.47
N THR A 277 11.31 -9.50 30.58
CA THR A 277 10.04 -8.99 31.15
C THR A 277 9.32 -8.03 30.20
N PHE A 278 10.07 -7.23 29.43
CA PHE A 278 9.51 -6.36 28.40
C PHE A 278 8.85 -7.19 27.29
N PHE A 279 9.53 -8.21 26.77
CA PHE A 279 8.96 -9.07 25.71
C PHE A 279 7.77 -9.90 26.19
N LEU A 280 7.78 -10.39 27.43
CA LEU A 280 6.63 -11.06 28.03
C LEU A 280 5.40 -10.16 28.07
N THR A 281 5.58 -8.91 28.53
CA THR A 281 4.49 -7.92 28.56
C THR A 281 4.04 -7.54 27.15
N TYR A 282 4.98 -7.35 26.22
CA TYR A 282 4.70 -7.02 24.83
C TYR A 282 3.87 -8.10 24.13
N VAL A 283 4.18 -9.39 24.35
CA VAL A 283 3.42 -10.51 23.80
C VAL A 283 2.06 -10.65 24.49
N ALA A 284 1.98 -10.41 25.80
CA ALA A 284 0.71 -10.49 26.54
C ALA A 284 -0.31 -9.39 26.13
N LEU A 285 0.17 -8.22 25.71
CA LEU A 285 -0.67 -7.08 25.35
C LEU A 285 -1.13 -7.09 23.88
N LYS A 286 -0.36 -7.73 23.00
CA LYS A 286 -0.56 -7.69 21.56
C LYS A 286 -1.47 -8.81 21.06
#